data_AF-A0A411WP66-F1
#
_entry.id   AF-A0A411WP66-F1
#
_cell.length_a   1.000
_cell.length_b   1.000
_cell.length_c   1.000
_cell.angle_alpha   90.00
_cell.angle_beta   90.00
_cell.angle_gamma   90.00
#
_symmetry.space_group_name_H-M   'P 1'
#
loop_
_entity.id
_entity.type
_entity.pdbx_description
1 polymer ?
#
loop_
_entity_poly.entity_id
_entity_poly.type
_entity_poly.pdbx_seq_one_letter_code
_entity_poly.pdbx_strand_id
1 'polypeptide(L)'
;MITPAMLTGQSEEHLVTLTGNHRLQPEAVNAFLAMQAAAKEVGFNLQPASTFRDFTRQQMIWNEKFIGLRPVMDAMSQPMDISTLDDEQRCCAILRWSAMPGASRHHWGTDLDIYDPDLLPEGEKLQLEPWEYEENGYFYPLSCWLSANMNRYGFYRPFVSDQGGVAAEPWHLSYYPLAQQAEHLLTPELLLSAWQDKEIAGFSWLSCHLNQVFKRFITLPNGVSSSCIGSQTTGG
;
A
#
# COMPACT_ATOMS: atom_id res chain seq x y z
N MET A 1 6.40 7.31 18.74
CA MET A 1 5.78 8.22 17.75
C MET A 1 6.62 8.14 16.49
N ILE A 2 5.99 7.92 15.33
CA ILE A 2 6.70 7.80 14.05
C ILE A 2 7.36 9.14 13.66
N THR A 3 8.62 9.11 13.22
CA THR A 3 9.38 10.30 12.82
C THR A 3 9.19 10.63 11.33
N PRO A 4 9.53 11.84 10.87
CA PRO A 4 9.50 12.16 9.44
C PRO A 4 10.32 11.19 8.57
N ALA A 5 11.50 10.76 9.04
CA ALA A 5 12.32 9.80 8.31
C ALA A 5 11.65 8.41 8.22
N MET A 6 10.94 7.99 9.26
CA MET A 6 10.16 6.74 9.22
C MET A 6 8.95 6.88 8.30
N LEU A 7 8.22 7.99 8.35
CA LEU A 7 7.03 8.26 7.51
C LEU A 7 7.35 8.23 6.02
N THR A 8 8.55 8.66 5.63
CA THR A 8 9.00 8.70 4.23
C THR A 8 9.88 7.50 3.86
N GLY A 9 10.01 6.50 4.73
CA GLY A 9 10.76 5.28 4.45
C GLY A 9 12.28 5.44 4.44
N GLN A 10 12.79 6.58 4.92
CA GLN A 10 14.23 6.83 5.09
C GLN A 10 14.79 6.18 6.38
N SER A 11 13.93 5.70 7.28
CA SER A 11 14.30 4.96 8.48
C SER A 11 13.35 3.79 8.73
N GLU A 12 13.92 2.68 9.20
CA GLU A 12 13.23 1.44 9.56
C GLU A 12 13.20 1.17 11.07
N GLU A 13 13.67 2.11 11.89
CA GLU A 13 13.85 1.93 13.35
C GLU A 13 12.54 1.65 14.11
N HIS A 14 11.38 1.93 13.50
CA HIS A 14 10.05 1.72 14.08
C HIS A 14 9.52 0.29 13.85
N LEU A 15 10.27 -0.56 13.18
CA LEU A 15 9.80 -1.86 12.72
C LEU A 15 10.36 -3.02 13.55
N VAL A 16 9.58 -4.08 13.61
CA VAL A 16 10.00 -5.39 14.10
C VAL A 16 9.67 -6.47 13.07
N THR A 17 10.35 -7.61 13.16
CA THR A 17 10.15 -8.73 12.24
C THR A 17 8.79 -9.38 12.45
N LEU A 18 8.04 -9.53 11.34
CA LEU A 18 6.87 -10.38 11.25
C LEU A 18 7.28 -11.82 10.90
N THR A 19 7.98 -12.00 9.77
CA THR A 19 8.50 -13.28 9.30
C THR A 19 9.53 -13.08 8.20
N GLY A 20 10.63 -13.82 8.19
CA GLY A 20 11.70 -13.66 7.19
C GLY A 20 12.15 -12.20 7.06
N ASN A 21 12.01 -11.62 5.86
CA ASN A 21 12.34 -10.22 5.58
C ASN A 21 11.15 -9.26 5.79
N HIS A 22 9.97 -9.76 6.16
CA HIS A 22 8.78 -8.97 6.37
C HIS A 22 8.80 -8.30 7.74
N ARG A 23 8.55 -7.00 7.75
CA ARG A 23 8.63 -6.13 8.93
C ARG A 23 7.48 -5.14 8.94
N LEU A 24 6.92 -4.92 10.13
CA LEU A 24 5.83 -3.98 10.42
C LEU A 24 6.08 -3.33 11.80
N GLN A 25 5.26 -2.36 12.19
CA GLN A 25 5.26 -1.87 13.57
C GLN A 25 4.79 -2.97 14.54
N PRO A 26 5.27 -2.98 15.80
CA PRO A 26 4.97 -4.04 16.77
C PRO A 26 3.48 -4.35 16.93
N GLU A 27 2.61 -3.34 17.00
CA GLU A 27 1.18 -3.50 17.14
C GLU A 27 0.54 -4.13 15.91
N ALA A 28 1.01 -3.74 14.71
CA ALA A 28 0.56 -4.31 13.45
C ALA A 28 1.03 -5.77 13.29
N VAL A 29 2.23 -6.13 13.76
CA VAL A 29 2.69 -7.53 13.80
C VAL A 29 1.78 -8.38 14.67
N ASN A 30 1.49 -7.94 15.90
CA ASN A 30 0.63 -8.69 16.81
C ASN A 30 -0.79 -8.86 16.23
N ALA A 31 -1.34 -7.80 15.65
CA ALA A 31 -2.64 -7.85 15.01
C ALA A 31 -2.68 -8.79 13.80
N PHE A 32 -1.64 -8.75 12.96
CA PHE A 32 -1.58 -9.60 11.76
C PHE A 32 -1.40 -11.08 12.13
N LEU A 33 -0.55 -11.40 13.11
CA LEU A 33 -0.38 -12.77 13.61
C LEU A 33 -1.70 -13.35 14.15
N ALA A 34 -2.50 -12.54 14.86
CA ALA A 34 -3.82 -12.95 15.32
C ALA A 34 -4.79 -13.20 14.15
N MET A 35 -4.76 -12.35 13.12
CA MET A 35 -5.55 -12.55 11.90
C MET A 35 -5.12 -13.79 11.11
N GLN A 36 -3.81 -14.05 10.99
CA GLN A 36 -3.27 -15.26 10.37
C GLN A 36 -3.71 -16.52 11.11
N ALA A 37 -3.69 -16.52 12.44
CA ALA A 37 -4.17 -17.65 13.23
C ALA A 37 -5.66 -17.93 12.97
N ALA A 38 -6.51 -16.89 12.95
CA ALA A 38 -7.93 -17.06 12.66
C ALA A 38 -8.22 -17.47 11.20
N ALA A 39 -7.44 -16.99 10.24
CA ALA A 39 -7.52 -17.42 8.85
C ALA A 39 -7.20 -18.91 8.71
N LYS A 40 -6.18 -19.37 9.45
CA LYS A 40 -5.76 -20.78 9.47
C LYS A 40 -6.86 -21.71 10.01
N GLU A 41 -7.59 -21.31 11.05
CA GLU A 41 -8.69 -22.12 11.61
C GLU A 41 -9.81 -22.39 10.60
N VAL A 42 -9.95 -21.55 9.57
CA VAL A 42 -10.92 -21.74 8.48
C VAL A 42 -10.29 -22.24 7.18
N GLY A 43 -9.01 -22.62 7.21
CA GLY A 43 -8.30 -23.25 6.09
C GLY A 43 -7.55 -22.31 5.15
N PHE A 44 -7.38 -21.03 5.49
CA PHE A 44 -6.56 -20.11 4.69
C PHE A 44 -5.12 -20.04 5.21
N ASN A 45 -4.16 -20.01 4.30
CA ASN A 45 -2.75 -19.76 4.57
C ASN A 45 -2.42 -18.29 4.27
N LEU A 46 -2.94 -17.38 5.09
CA LEU A 46 -2.72 -15.95 4.90
C LEU A 46 -1.23 -15.60 5.09
N GLN A 47 -0.54 -15.15 4.04
CA GLN A 47 0.88 -14.77 4.07
C GLN A 47 1.11 -13.33 3.58
N PRO A 48 2.14 -12.64 4.11
CA PRO A 48 2.58 -11.38 3.55
C PRO A 48 3.31 -11.61 2.22
N ALA A 49 2.90 -10.91 1.16
CA ALA A 49 3.62 -10.82 -0.10
C ALA A 49 4.64 -9.67 -0.09
N SER A 50 4.27 -8.54 0.52
CA SER A 50 5.10 -7.32 0.60
C SER A 50 4.71 -6.53 1.85
N THR A 51 5.69 -5.92 2.53
CA THR A 51 5.51 -5.16 3.80
C THR A 51 6.30 -3.86 3.70
N PHE A 52 7.12 -3.51 4.70
CA PHE A 52 7.98 -2.33 4.60
C PHE A 52 8.83 -2.29 3.32
N ARG A 53 8.86 -1.11 2.72
CA ARG A 53 9.68 -0.77 1.57
C ARG A 53 10.40 0.53 1.90
N ASP A 54 11.72 0.54 1.82
CA ASP A 54 12.48 1.76 2.09
C ASP A 54 12.33 2.79 0.94
N PHE A 55 12.75 4.02 1.23
CA PHE A 55 12.72 5.14 0.30
C PHE A 55 13.50 4.83 -0.99
N THR A 56 14.70 4.27 -0.87
CA THR A 56 15.60 4.01 -2.00
C THR A 56 14.99 2.99 -2.97
N ARG A 57 14.33 1.96 -2.44
CA ARG A 57 13.62 0.96 -3.23
C ARG A 57 12.42 1.57 -3.93
N GLN A 58 11.63 2.41 -3.25
CA GLN A 58 10.51 3.10 -3.87
C GLN A 58 10.98 4.09 -4.95
N GLN A 59 12.08 4.82 -4.70
CA GLN A 59 12.74 5.69 -5.67
C GLN A 59 13.18 4.94 -6.92
N MET A 60 13.84 3.79 -6.77
CA MET A 60 14.25 2.95 -7.88
C MET A 60 13.04 2.51 -8.72
N ILE A 61 11.98 1.99 -8.10
CA ILE A 61 10.77 1.54 -8.81
C ILE A 61 10.13 2.71 -9.57
N TRP A 62 10.00 3.87 -8.92
CA TRP A 62 9.45 5.08 -9.53
C TRP A 62 10.27 5.54 -10.73
N ASN A 63 11.59 5.72 -10.55
CA ASN A 63 12.47 6.20 -11.60
C ASN A 63 12.50 5.23 -12.78
N GLU A 64 12.62 3.92 -12.53
CA GLU A 64 12.63 2.89 -13.58
C GLU A 64 11.30 2.87 -14.37
N LYS A 65 10.15 3.07 -13.72
CA LYS A 65 8.86 3.22 -14.42
C LYS A 65 8.84 4.50 -15.26
N PHE A 66 9.32 5.62 -14.73
CA PHE A 66 9.28 6.92 -15.42
C PHE A 66 10.13 6.95 -16.70
N ILE A 67 11.27 6.25 -16.69
CA ILE A 67 12.16 6.14 -17.86
C ILE A 67 11.88 4.92 -18.74
N GLY A 68 10.87 4.12 -18.42
CA GLY A 68 10.42 2.98 -19.23
C GLY A 68 11.23 1.69 -19.07
N LEU A 69 12.06 1.56 -18.02
CA LEU A 69 12.73 0.30 -17.67
C LEU A 69 11.80 -0.70 -16.97
N ARG A 70 10.70 -0.23 -16.40
CA ARG A 70 9.59 -1.04 -15.88
C ARG A 70 8.30 -0.72 -16.61
N PRO A 71 7.41 -1.70 -16.80
CA PRO A 71 6.10 -1.43 -17.39
C PRO A 71 5.29 -0.48 -16.49
N VAL A 72 4.59 0.42 -17.15
CA VAL A 72 3.51 1.23 -16.60
C VAL A 72 2.22 0.64 -17.13
N MET A 73 1.24 0.45 -16.26
CA MET A 73 -0.03 -0.15 -16.64
C MET A 73 -1.08 0.94 -16.87
N ASP A 74 -1.94 0.75 -17.85
CA ASP A 74 -3.15 1.55 -18.03
C ASP A 74 -4.22 1.19 -16.99
N ALA A 75 -5.42 1.75 -17.12
CA ALA A 75 -6.53 1.47 -16.21
C ALA A 75 -7.14 0.06 -16.34
N MET A 76 -6.73 -0.74 -17.30
CA MET A 76 -7.17 -2.11 -17.59
C MET A 76 -6.07 -3.14 -17.27
N SER A 77 -5.06 -2.74 -16.48
CA SER A 77 -3.89 -3.54 -16.13
C SER A 77 -3.09 -4.00 -17.38
N GLN A 78 -3.12 -3.24 -18.47
CA GLN A 78 -2.33 -3.53 -19.67
C GLN A 78 -1.09 -2.64 -19.75
N PRO A 79 0.09 -3.17 -20.14
CA PRO A 79 1.27 -2.34 -20.36
C PRO A 79 1.01 -1.24 -21.38
N MET A 80 1.32 0.01 -21.03
CA MET A 80 1.16 1.17 -21.91
C MET A 80 2.51 1.69 -22.42
N ASP A 81 2.52 2.18 -23.65
CA ASP A 81 3.69 2.89 -24.20
C ASP A 81 3.75 4.32 -23.62
N ILE A 82 4.78 4.57 -22.81
CA ILE A 82 4.99 5.88 -22.20
C ILE A 82 5.90 6.80 -23.03
N SER A 83 6.45 6.33 -24.15
CA SER A 83 7.45 7.07 -24.92
C SER A 83 6.91 8.39 -25.49
N THR A 84 5.62 8.44 -25.76
CA THR A 84 4.89 9.61 -26.29
C THR A 84 4.29 10.50 -25.21
N LEU A 85 4.32 10.06 -23.95
CA LEU A 85 3.72 10.79 -22.83
C LEU A 85 4.65 11.90 -22.32
N ASP A 86 4.06 13.03 -21.97
CA ASP A 86 4.74 14.10 -21.23
C ASP A 86 4.90 13.76 -19.73
N ASP A 87 5.61 14.62 -18.99
CA ASP A 87 5.91 14.39 -17.56
C ASP A 87 4.64 14.28 -16.70
N GLU A 88 3.60 15.05 -17.02
CA GLU A 88 2.30 15.00 -16.33
C GLU A 88 1.64 13.63 -16.50
N GLN A 89 1.51 13.21 -17.75
CA GLN A 89 0.89 11.95 -18.12
C GLN A 89 1.66 10.77 -17.55
N ARG A 90 3.00 10.81 -17.60
CA ARG A 90 3.86 9.79 -16.98
C ARG A 90 3.66 9.74 -15.46
N CYS A 91 3.76 10.88 -14.77
CA CYS A 91 3.57 10.91 -13.32
C CYS A 91 2.20 10.36 -12.93
N CYS A 92 1.13 10.81 -13.60
CA CYS A 92 -0.23 10.36 -13.30
C CYS A 92 -0.45 8.87 -13.60
N ALA A 93 0.11 8.36 -14.72
CA ALA A 93 0.01 6.94 -15.07
C ALA A 93 0.76 6.05 -14.06
N ILE A 94 1.93 6.48 -13.59
CA ILE A 94 2.68 5.74 -12.56
C ILE A 94 1.95 5.80 -11.21
N LEU A 95 1.50 6.99 -10.79
CA LEU A 95 0.82 7.21 -9.51
C LEU A 95 -0.46 6.39 -9.34
N ARG A 96 -1.09 6.01 -10.45
CA ARG A 96 -2.25 5.13 -10.45
C ARG A 96 -1.96 3.76 -9.82
N TRP A 97 -0.74 3.25 -9.96
CA TRP A 97 -0.35 1.89 -9.55
C TRP A 97 0.89 1.84 -8.66
N SER A 98 1.54 2.98 -8.42
CA SER A 98 2.80 3.04 -7.69
C SER A 98 2.96 4.41 -7.04
N ALA A 99 3.04 4.41 -5.71
CA ALA A 99 3.30 5.63 -4.95
C ALA A 99 4.62 6.31 -5.39
N MET A 100 4.67 7.64 -5.30
CA MET A 100 5.93 8.37 -5.44
C MET A 100 6.87 8.10 -4.25
N PRO A 101 8.18 8.35 -4.39
CA PRO A 101 9.14 8.11 -3.32
C PRO A 101 8.80 8.92 -2.06
N GLY A 102 8.77 8.28 -0.90
CA GLY A 102 8.39 8.90 0.37
C GLY A 102 6.90 8.94 0.66
N ALA A 103 6.03 8.59 -0.29
CA ALA A 103 4.57 8.61 -0.12
C ALA A 103 3.92 7.22 -0.06
N SER A 104 4.70 6.13 -0.13
CA SER A 104 4.14 4.79 0.00
C SER A 104 3.67 4.54 1.43
N ARG A 105 2.46 4.02 1.59
CA ARG A 105 1.94 3.60 2.90
C ARG A 105 2.75 2.46 3.52
N HIS A 106 3.42 1.66 2.68
CA HIS A 106 4.36 0.64 3.15
C HIS A 106 5.52 1.21 3.97
N HIS A 107 5.87 2.50 3.80
CA HIS A 107 6.89 3.16 4.63
C HIS A 107 6.50 3.17 6.12
N TRP A 108 5.20 3.20 6.42
CA TRP A 108 4.71 3.38 7.77
C TRP A 108 4.79 2.11 8.63
N GLY A 109 5.08 0.95 8.02
CA GLY A 109 5.07 -0.33 8.71
C GLY A 109 3.68 -0.74 9.20
N THR A 110 2.62 -0.14 8.68
CA THR A 110 1.23 -0.46 8.99
C THR A 110 0.55 -1.23 7.87
N ASP A 111 1.16 -1.25 6.69
CA ASP A 111 0.55 -1.70 5.45
C ASP A 111 1.30 -2.89 4.88
N LEU A 112 0.55 -3.79 4.26
CA LEU A 112 1.06 -5.01 3.64
C LEU A 112 0.17 -5.49 2.51
N ASP A 113 0.81 -6.13 1.54
CA ASP A 113 0.16 -6.89 0.49
C ASP A 113 0.10 -8.35 0.96
N ILE A 114 -1.05 -9.01 0.79
CA ILE A 114 -1.29 -10.38 1.25
C ILE A 114 -1.59 -11.31 0.10
N TYR A 115 -1.44 -12.61 0.34
CA TYR A 115 -1.93 -13.67 -0.56
C TYR A 115 -2.09 -14.98 0.22
N ASP A 116 -2.62 -16.01 -0.44
CA ASP A 116 -2.61 -17.39 0.04
C ASP A 116 -1.79 -18.27 -0.92
N PRO A 117 -0.59 -18.74 -0.54
CA PRO A 117 0.23 -19.55 -1.42
C PRO A 117 -0.43 -20.89 -1.79
N ASP A 118 -1.36 -21.40 -0.97
CA ASP A 118 -2.03 -22.69 -1.24
C ASP A 118 -3.17 -22.53 -2.26
N LEU A 119 -3.61 -21.29 -2.52
CA LEU A 119 -4.59 -20.97 -3.57
C LEU A 119 -3.93 -20.59 -4.91
N LEU A 120 -2.63 -20.28 -4.93
CA LEU A 120 -1.92 -19.93 -6.17
C LEU A 120 -1.78 -21.19 -7.06
N PRO A 121 -2.26 -21.16 -8.32
CA PRO A 121 -2.17 -22.32 -9.20
C PRO A 121 -0.73 -22.75 -9.49
N GLU A 122 -0.53 -24.04 -9.73
CA GLU A 122 0.77 -24.58 -10.08
C GLU A 122 1.31 -23.94 -11.37
N GLY A 123 2.55 -23.44 -11.32
CA GLY A 123 3.21 -22.78 -12.45
C GLY A 123 2.93 -21.27 -12.57
N GLU A 124 1.94 -20.76 -11.83
CA GLU A 124 1.64 -19.33 -11.79
C GLU A 124 2.54 -18.58 -10.80
N LYS A 125 2.67 -17.28 -11.00
CA LYS A 125 3.35 -16.36 -10.07
C LYS A 125 2.34 -15.34 -9.59
N LEU A 126 2.40 -15.01 -8.30
CA LEU A 126 1.62 -13.93 -7.72
C LEU A 126 1.87 -12.62 -8.49
N GLN A 127 0.80 -12.02 -9.02
CA GLN A 127 0.88 -10.78 -9.79
C GLN A 127 0.50 -9.55 -8.96
N LEU A 128 -0.30 -9.73 -7.91
CA LEU A 128 -0.95 -8.64 -7.16
C LEU A 128 -1.78 -7.78 -8.13
N GLU A 129 -2.73 -8.42 -8.79
CA GLU A 129 -3.65 -7.79 -9.74
C GLU A 129 -5.12 -8.02 -9.32
N PRO A 130 -6.06 -7.10 -9.62
CA PRO A 130 -7.40 -7.16 -9.04
C PRO A 130 -8.14 -8.46 -9.38
N TRP A 131 -7.97 -8.95 -10.62
CA TRP A 131 -8.59 -10.17 -11.11
C TRP A 131 -8.19 -11.43 -10.31
N GLU A 132 -7.04 -11.43 -9.60
CA GLU A 132 -6.67 -12.56 -8.73
C GLU A 132 -7.56 -12.64 -7.48
N TYR A 133 -8.18 -11.53 -7.06
CA TYR A 133 -8.95 -11.37 -5.81
C TYR A 133 -10.45 -11.14 -6.03
N GLU A 134 -10.86 -10.82 -7.25
CA GLU A 134 -12.25 -10.61 -7.67
C GLU A 134 -12.97 -11.94 -7.96
N GLU A 135 -14.28 -11.91 -8.22
CA GLU A 135 -15.06 -13.11 -8.51
C GLU A 135 -14.43 -13.93 -9.64
N ASN A 136 -14.29 -15.24 -9.41
CA ASN A 136 -13.54 -16.22 -10.23
C ASN A 136 -12.00 -16.17 -10.12
N GLY A 137 -11.43 -15.22 -9.38
CA GLY A 137 -10.02 -15.17 -9.03
C GLY A 137 -9.64 -16.20 -7.95
N TYR A 138 -8.39 -16.64 -7.96
CA TYR A 138 -7.89 -17.68 -7.05
C TYR A 138 -7.98 -17.27 -5.57
N PHE A 139 -7.77 -15.99 -5.27
CA PHE A 139 -7.84 -15.43 -3.92
C PHE A 139 -9.22 -14.89 -3.55
N TYR A 140 -10.23 -15.02 -4.41
CA TYR A 140 -11.59 -14.57 -4.11
C TYR A 140 -12.15 -15.11 -2.79
N PRO A 141 -11.99 -16.41 -2.44
CA PRO A 141 -12.48 -16.93 -1.17
C PRO A 141 -11.80 -16.24 0.03
N LEU A 142 -10.48 -16.02 -0.04
CA LEU A 142 -9.74 -15.30 1.00
C LEU A 142 -10.20 -13.83 1.06
N SER A 143 -10.40 -13.18 -0.08
CA SER A 143 -10.87 -11.80 -0.16
C SER A 143 -12.23 -11.61 0.53
N CYS A 144 -13.15 -12.56 0.33
CA CYS A 144 -14.45 -12.60 1.00
C CYS A 144 -14.31 -12.74 2.51
N TRP A 145 -13.44 -13.66 2.97
CA TRP A 145 -13.20 -13.85 4.40
C TRP A 145 -12.60 -12.61 5.05
N LEU A 146 -11.62 -11.97 4.39
CA LEU A 146 -11.02 -10.72 4.86
C LEU A 146 -12.05 -9.61 4.98
N SER A 147 -12.93 -9.43 3.98
CA SER A 147 -14.01 -8.44 4.02
C SER A 147 -14.92 -8.60 5.24
N ALA A 148 -15.16 -9.83 5.68
CA ALA A 148 -16.00 -10.13 6.84
C ALA A 148 -15.26 -10.03 8.19
N ASN A 149 -13.92 -10.13 8.22
CA ASN A 149 -13.18 -10.37 9.46
C ASN A 149 -12.06 -9.37 9.77
N MET A 150 -11.42 -8.74 8.77
CA MET A 150 -10.19 -7.95 8.98
C MET A 150 -10.33 -6.81 9.98
N ASN A 151 -11.51 -6.17 10.03
CA ASN A 151 -11.80 -5.06 10.95
C ASN A 151 -11.71 -5.50 12.43
N ARG A 152 -11.97 -6.78 12.73
CA ARG A 152 -11.85 -7.33 14.11
C ARG A 152 -10.41 -7.31 14.61
N TYR A 153 -9.44 -7.27 13.69
CA TYR A 153 -8.01 -7.20 13.97
C TYR A 153 -7.46 -5.78 13.70
N GLY A 154 -8.31 -4.80 13.44
CA GLY A 154 -7.90 -3.42 13.17
C GLY A 154 -7.35 -3.18 11.76
N PHE A 155 -7.47 -4.15 10.85
CA PHE A 155 -7.10 -3.97 9.44
C PHE A 155 -8.27 -3.48 8.60
N TYR A 156 -7.97 -2.75 7.53
CA TYR A 156 -8.91 -2.36 6.49
C TYR A 156 -8.21 -2.30 5.13
N ARG A 157 -8.99 -2.14 4.05
CA ARG A 157 -8.48 -1.88 2.70
C ARG A 157 -8.54 -0.37 2.41
N PRO A 158 -7.42 0.34 2.25
CA PRO A 158 -7.44 1.76 1.89
C PRO A 158 -7.85 2.00 0.43
N PHE A 159 -7.62 1.03 -0.47
CA PHE A 159 -7.86 1.17 -1.91
C PHE A 159 -8.95 0.21 -2.41
N VAL A 160 -10.20 0.45 -1.99
CA VAL A 160 -11.35 -0.45 -2.31
C VAL A 160 -11.93 -0.22 -3.71
N SER A 161 -11.89 1.01 -4.20
CA SER A 161 -12.49 1.38 -5.48
C SER A 161 -11.70 2.50 -6.13
N ASP A 162 -11.59 2.48 -7.45
CA ASP A 162 -10.99 3.57 -8.21
C ASP A 162 -11.88 4.82 -8.18
N GLN A 163 -11.44 5.83 -7.43
CA GLN A 163 -12.07 7.14 -7.35
C GLN A 163 -11.30 8.20 -8.16
N GLY A 164 -10.57 7.76 -9.18
CA GLY A 164 -9.71 8.62 -10.02
C GLY A 164 -8.32 8.85 -9.44
N GLY A 165 -7.96 8.20 -8.33
CA GLY A 165 -6.65 8.23 -7.68
C GLY A 165 -5.86 6.95 -7.93
N VAL A 166 -5.41 6.32 -6.83
CA VAL A 166 -4.83 4.97 -6.86
C VAL A 166 -5.91 3.97 -7.33
N ALA A 167 -5.50 3.01 -8.15
CA ALA A 167 -6.36 1.90 -8.58
C ALA A 167 -6.82 1.04 -7.38
N ALA A 168 -7.80 0.18 -7.58
CA ALA A 168 -8.21 -0.75 -6.53
C ALA A 168 -7.11 -1.79 -6.27
N GLU A 169 -6.77 -2.00 -5.00
CA GLU A 169 -5.75 -2.96 -4.56
C GLU A 169 -6.36 -3.90 -3.50
N PRO A 170 -7.16 -4.90 -3.91
CA PRO A 170 -7.86 -5.79 -2.98
C PRO A 170 -6.94 -6.62 -2.05
N TRP A 171 -5.68 -6.78 -2.41
CA TRP A 171 -4.62 -7.41 -1.61
C TRP A 171 -4.02 -6.49 -0.53
N HIS A 172 -4.20 -5.18 -0.64
CA HIS A 172 -3.52 -4.21 0.20
C HIS A 172 -4.30 -3.97 1.49
N LEU A 173 -3.72 -4.35 2.63
CA LEU A 173 -4.29 -4.15 3.95
C LEU A 173 -3.49 -3.12 4.73
N SER A 174 -4.17 -2.33 5.56
CA SER A 174 -3.57 -1.31 6.42
C SER A 174 -4.08 -1.45 7.85
N TYR A 175 -3.19 -1.37 8.83
CA TYR A 175 -3.52 -1.40 10.25
C TYR A 175 -3.95 -0.01 10.72
N TYR A 176 -5.26 0.19 10.81
CA TYR A 176 -5.90 1.49 11.03
C TYR A 176 -5.38 2.27 12.26
N PRO A 177 -5.22 1.66 13.46
CA PRO A 177 -4.86 2.41 14.67
C PRO A 177 -3.56 3.21 14.56
N LEU A 178 -2.62 2.74 13.74
CA LEU A 178 -1.35 3.43 13.48
C LEU A 178 -1.37 4.20 12.15
N ALA A 179 -2.05 3.66 11.13
CA ALA A 179 -2.09 4.28 9.80
C ALA A 179 -2.76 5.65 9.81
N GLN A 180 -3.82 5.85 10.61
CA GLN A 180 -4.49 7.15 10.73
C GLN A 180 -3.53 8.25 11.24
N GLN A 181 -2.61 7.91 12.13
CA GLN A 181 -1.60 8.86 12.60
C GLN A 181 -0.63 9.22 11.46
N ALA A 182 -0.16 8.23 10.71
CA ALA A 182 0.76 8.45 9.61
C ALA A 182 0.13 9.27 8.48
N GLU A 183 -1.14 9.02 8.16
CA GLU A 183 -1.94 9.80 7.21
C GLU A 183 -2.02 11.28 7.61
N HIS A 184 -2.20 11.57 8.91
CA HIS A 184 -2.29 12.94 9.40
C HIS A 184 -0.92 13.66 9.41
N LEU A 185 0.16 12.92 9.67
CA LEU A 185 1.49 13.49 9.80
C LEU A 185 2.22 13.66 8.45
N LEU A 186 1.89 12.86 7.44
CA LEU A 186 2.50 12.99 6.11
C LEU A 186 1.95 14.25 5.42
N THR A 187 2.84 15.12 4.98
CA THR A 187 2.48 16.36 4.27
C THR A 187 3.30 16.53 2.98
N PRO A 188 2.83 17.34 2.01
CA PRO A 188 3.62 17.75 0.84
C PRO A 188 5.01 18.27 1.20
N GLU A 189 5.13 19.05 2.28
CA GLU A 189 6.41 19.63 2.72
C GLU A 189 7.39 18.55 3.18
N LEU A 190 6.92 17.51 3.87
CA LEU A 190 7.75 16.37 4.25
C LEU A 190 8.24 15.59 3.03
N LEU A 191 7.42 15.43 1.99
CA LEU A 191 7.83 14.80 0.74
C LEU A 191 8.92 15.61 0.04
N LEU A 192 8.73 16.93 -0.09
CA LEU A 192 9.75 17.82 -0.67
C LEU A 192 11.05 17.77 0.13
N SER A 193 10.97 17.73 1.46
CA SER A 193 12.14 17.58 2.32
C SER A 193 12.83 16.23 2.11
N ALA A 194 12.08 15.14 1.95
CA ALA A 194 12.64 13.81 1.71
C ALA A 194 13.30 13.68 0.33
N TRP A 195 12.94 14.54 -0.62
CA TRP A 195 13.52 14.60 -1.95
C TRP A 195 14.79 15.46 -2.04
N GLN A 196 15.18 16.16 -0.97
CA GLN A 196 16.43 16.92 -0.96
C GLN A 196 17.63 16.01 -1.26
N ASP A 197 18.47 16.43 -2.21
CA ASP A 197 19.63 15.70 -2.70
C ASP A 197 19.30 14.30 -3.28
N LYS A 198 18.07 14.09 -3.75
CA LYS A 198 17.61 12.85 -4.39
C LYS A 198 17.26 13.08 -5.85
N GLU A 199 17.61 12.12 -6.70
CA GLU A 199 17.17 12.09 -8.09
C GLU A 199 15.76 11.51 -8.18
N ILE A 200 14.76 12.38 -8.34
CA ILE A 200 13.37 11.99 -8.53
C ILE A 200 12.99 12.27 -9.98
N ALA A 201 12.71 11.22 -10.75
CA ALA A 201 12.23 11.39 -12.11
C ALA A 201 10.88 12.12 -12.11
N GLY A 202 10.71 13.12 -12.98
CA GLY A 202 9.52 13.99 -12.98
C GLY A 202 9.49 15.05 -11.86
N PHE A 203 10.59 15.28 -11.13
CA PHE A 203 10.65 16.21 -9.98
C PHE A 203 10.07 17.60 -10.30
N SER A 204 10.45 18.19 -11.44
CA SER A 204 9.99 19.54 -11.82
C SER A 204 8.48 19.63 -11.84
N TRP A 205 7.82 18.68 -12.51
CA TRP A 205 6.36 18.64 -12.57
C TRP A 205 5.74 18.27 -11.22
N LEU A 206 6.24 17.22 -10.56
CA LEU A 206 5.72 16.75 -9.27
C LEU A 206 5.75 17.85 -8.21
N SER A 207 6.88 18.53 -8.05
CA SER A 207 7.04 19.58 -7.04
C SER A 207 6.11 20.76 -7.29
N CYS A 208 5.90 21.16 -8.55
CA CYS A 208 4.95 22.23 -8.90
C CYS A 208 3.48 21.84 -8.64
N HIS A 209 3.14 20.55 -8.73
CA HIS A 209 1.75 20.06 -8.65
C HIS A 209 1.47 19.25 -7.38
N LEU A 210 2.41 19.20 -6.43
CA LEU A 210 2.39 18.25 -5.32
C LEU A 210 1.11 18.33 -4.49
N ASN A 211 0.60 19.53 -4.22
CA ASN A 211 -0.65 19.69 -3.46
C ASN A 211 -1.85 19.01 -4.13
N GLN A 212 -1.96 19.13 -5.46
CA GLN A 212 -3.05 18.51 -6.22
C GLN A 212 -2.88 16.99 -6.28
N VAL A 213 -1.65 16.55 -6.56
CA VAL A 213 -1.26 15.15 -6.60
C VAL A 213 -1.48 14.47 -5.24
N PHE A 214 -1.09 15.11 -4.15
CA PHE A 214 -1.23 14.61 -2.79
C PHE A 214 -2.70 14.36 -2.43
N LYS A 215 -3.57 15.33 -2.74
CA LYS A 215 -5.00 15.20 -2.52
C LYS A 215 -5.62 14.05 -3.34
N ARG A 216 -5.12 13.82 -4.56
CA ARG A 216 -5.68 12.84 -5.49
C ARG A 216 -5.19 11.41 -5.24
N PHE A 217 -3.91 11.23 -4.93
CA PHE A 217 -3.26 9.92 -4.91
C PHE A 217 -2.79 9.47 -3.51
N ILE A 218 -2.73 10.37 -2.53
CA ILE A 218 -2.21 10.04 -1.18
C ILE A 218 -3.31 10.14 -0.14
N THR A 219 -4.14 11.18 -0.21
CA THR A 219 -5.27 11.35 0.70
C THR A 219 -6.39 10.39 0.33
N LEU A 220 -6.83 9.56 1.29
CA LEU A 220 -7.98 8.68 1.07
C LEU A 220 -9.27 9.54 0.96
N PRO A 221 -10.18 9.24 0.02
CA PRO A 221 -11.48 9.91 -0.06
C PRO A 221 -12.21 9.81 1.29
N ASN A 222 -12.78 10.92 1.75
CA ASN A 222 -13.37 11.11 3.08
C ASN A 222 -14.00 9.84 3.70
N GLY A 223 -13.36 9.33 4.75
CA GLY A 223 -14.01 8.60 5.84
C GLY A 223 -14.22 7.11 5.62
N VAL A 224 -13.15 6.30 5.73
CA VAL A 224 -13.29 5.06 6.50
C VAL A 224 -13.50 5.50 7.96
N SER A 225 -14.75 5.84 8.25
CA SER A 225 -15.20 6.30 9.56
C SER A 225 -14.86 5.21 10.59
N SER A 226 -14.32 5.65 11.72
CA SER A 226 -14.15 4.91 12.96
C SER A 226 -15.41 4.16 13.43
N SER A 227 -16.56 4.40 12.82
CA SER A 227 -17.82 3.65 13.06
C SER A 227 -17.78 2.17 12.64
N CYS A 228 -16.79 1.71 11.87
CA CYS A 228 -16.64 0.29 11.53
C CYS A 228 -15.71 -0.49 12.48
N ILE A 229 -15.08 0.18 13.45
CA ILE A 229 -14.17 -0.43 14.41
C ILE A 229 -14.87 -0.38 15.78
N GLY A 230 -15.57 -1.48 16.09
CA GLY A 230 -16.43 -1.59 17.25
C GLY A 230 -15.72 -1.18 18.55
N SER A 231 -16.36 -0.27 19.28
CA SER A 231 -16.05 0.04 20.67
C SER A 231 -16.27 -1.22 21.52
N GLN A 232 -15.21 -1.98 21.78
CA GLN A 232 -15.18 -2.86 22.94
C GLN A 232 -14.79 -2.02 24.15
N THR A 233 -15.78 -1.32 24.73
CA THR A 233 -15.70 -0.93 26.13
C THR A 233 -15.91 -2.19 26.96
N THR A 234 -14.84 -2.57 27.66
CA THR A 234 -14.79 -3.58 28.72
C THR A 234 -15.95 -3.39 29.69
N GLY A 235 -16.76 -4.45 29.86
CA GLY A 235 -17.71 -4.56 30.96
C GLY A 235 -16.97 -4.62 32.30
N GLY A 236 -17.42 -3.78 33.23
CA GLY A 236 -17.23 -3.90 34.67
C GLY A 236 -18.59 -3.75 35.33
#